data_AF-A0A7Y9KQU8-F1
#
_entry.id   AF-A0A7Y9KQU8-F1
#
_cell.length_a   1.000
_cell.length_b   1.000
_cell.length_c   1.000
_cell.angle_alpha   90.00
_cell.angle_beta   90.00
_cell.angle_gamma   90.00
#
_symmetry.space_group_name_H-M   'P 1'
#
loop_
_entity.id
_entity.type
_entity.pdbx_description
1 polymer ?
#
loop_
_entity_poly.entity_id
_entity_poly.type
_entity_poly.pdbx_seq_one_letter_code
_entity_poly.pdbx_strand_id
1 'polypeptide(L)'
;MDRNDPQLQAAVRRSNEAKKAAVADIRALTASIKRSHAQFKAEAAGRRSEREEANRRGDNGPDVQRVQQRVDRGETTWEAVRDGSDDHPSSIRVRQMITANLDQLSEAMARDPEVLEQQRDLDARNEEIDRLRGPEGR
;
A
#
# COMPACT_ATOMS: atom_id res chain seq x y z
N MET A 1 19.85 -2.08 -53.31
CA MET A 1 19.12 -1.17 -52.39
C MET A 1 20.07 -0.05 -52.02
N ASP A 2 19.77 1.16 -52.47
CA ASP A 2 20.63 2.32 -52.24
C ASP A 2 20.51 2.78 -50.78
N ARG A 3 21.63 2.85 -50.07
CA ARG A 3 21.69 3.26 -48.66
C ARG A 3 21.46 4.77 -48.47
N ASN A 4 21.29 5.53 -49.57
CA ASN A 4 21.17 6.98 -49.58
C ASN A 4 19.75 7.52 -49.84
N ASP A 5 18.69 6.70 -49.75
CA ASP A 5 17.32 7.21 -49.85
C ASP A 5 17.02 8.23 -48.70
N PRO A 6 16.78 9.51 -49.02
CA PRO A 6 16.56 10.56 -48.03
C PRO A 6 15.30 10.35 -47.19
N GLN A 7 14.28 9.65 -47.71
CA GLN A 7 13.08 9.31 -46.95
C GLN A 7 13.37 8.25 -45.89
N LEU A 8 14.20 7.26 -46.24
CA LEU A 8 14.66 6.23 -45.31
C LEU A 8 15.50 6.85 -44.19
N GLN A 9 16.39 7.79 -44.51
CA GLN A 9 17.20 8.49 -43.51
C GLN A 9 16.35 9.36 -42.57
N ALA A 10 15.34 10.05 -43.10
CA ALA A 10 14.41 10.85 -42.30
C ALA A 10 13.54 9.98 -41.37
N ALA A 11 13.12 8.79 -41.82
CA ALA A 11 12.39 7.84 -40.99
C ALA A 11 13.26 7.27 -39.85
N VAL A 12 14.53 6.93 -40.15
CA VAL A 12 15.49 6.46 -39.14
C VAL A 12 15.79 7.54 -38.10
N ARG A 13 15.96 8.81 -38.51
CA ARG A 13 16.15 9.93 -37.57
C ARG A 13 14.96 10.09 -36.64
N ARG A 14 13.73 10.13 -37.17
CA ARG A 14 12.50 10.21 -36.37
C ARG A 14 12.35 9.04 -35.40
N SER A 15 12.65 7.82 -35.84
CA SER A 15 12.63 6.65 -34.96
C SER A 15 13.66 6.76 -33.83
N ASN A 16 14.87 7.24 -34.14
CA ASN A 16 15.92 7.43 -33.15
C ASN A 16 15.60 8.54 -32.15
N GLU A 17 14.96 9.63 -32.59
CA GLU A 17 14.46 10.71 -31.74
C GLU A 17 13.35 10.22 -30.82
N ALA A 18 12.37 9.48 -31.34
CA ALA A 18 11.30 8.88 -30.55
C ALA A 18 11.84 7.90 -29.50
N LYS A 19 12.83 7.07 -29.86
CA LYS A 19 13.50 6.17 -28.90
C LYS A 19 14.24 6.95 -27.81
N LYS A 20 14.95 8.01 -28.17
CA LYS A 20 15.64 8.87 -27.20
C LYS A 20 14.67 9.53 -26.23
N ALA A 21 13.54 10.04 -26.74
CA ALA A 21 12.47 10.61 -25.92
C ALA A 21 11.88 9.58 -24.96
N ALA A 22 11.50 8.40 -25.46
CA ALA A 22 10.96 7.32 -24.61
C ALA A 22 11.95 6.89 -23.50
N VAL A 23 13.24 6.80 -23.81
CA VAL A 23 14.27 6.48 -22.80
C VAL A 23 14.41 7.62 -21.77
N ALA A 24 14.33 8.88 -22.20
CA ALA A 24 14.32 10.01 -21.27
C ALA A 24 13.10 9.99 -20.35
N ASP A 25 11.92 9.68 -20.88
CA ASP A 25 10.67 9.58 -20.11
C ASP A 25 10.73 8.44 -19.08
N ILE A 26 11.21 7.26 -19.49
CA ILE A 26 11.40 6.13 -18.57
C ILE A 26 12.37 6.48 -17.44
N ARG A 27 13.46 7.20 -17.76
CA ARG A 27 14.42 7.66 -16.74
C ARG A 27 13.79 8.68 -15.80
N ALA A 28 13.01 9.62 -16.33
CA ALA A 28 12.29 10.62 -15.54
C ALA A 28 11.27 9.96 -14.59
N LEU A 29 10.50 8.98 -15.10
CA LEU A 29 9.55 8.21 -14.31
C LEU A 29 10.26 7.42 -13.20
N THR A 30 11.36 6.73 -13.55
CA THR A 30 12.18 5.99 -12.57
C THR A 30 12.72 6.91 -11.48
N ALA A 31 13.21 8.09 -11.84
CA ALA A 31 13.67 9.08 -10.88
C ALA A 31 12.54 9.59 -9.98
N SER A 32 11.34 9.78 -10.54
CA SER A 32 10.14 10.16 -9.78
C SER A 32 9.71 9.08 -8.78
N ILE A 33 9.69 7.82 -9.20
CA ILE A 33 9.38 6.68 -8.33
C ILE A 33 10.39 6.58 -7.20
N LYS A 34 11.69 6.72 -7.49
CA LYS A 34 12.75 6.69 -6.47
C LYS A 34 12.58 7.79 -5.43
N ARG A 35 12.25 9.02 -5.86
CA ARG A 35 11.98 10.14 -4.95
C ARG A 35 10.75 9.88 -4.09
N SER A 36 9.65 9.45 -4.69
CA SER A 36 8.40 9.13 -3.98
C SER A 36 8.62 8.03 -2.95
N HIS A 37 9.37 6.98 -3.30
CA HIS A 37 9.72 5.92 -2.38
C HIS A 37 10.61 6.40 -1.22
N ALA A 38 11.59 7.27 -1.50
CA ALA A 38 12.44 7.85 -0.46
C ALA A 38 11.64 8.72 0.51
N GLN A 39 10.74 9.56 0.00
CA GLN A 39 9.84 10.39 0.80
C GLN A 39 8.92 9.52 1.66
N PHE A 40 8.26 8.51 1.05
CA PHE A 40 7.41 7.57 1.78
C PHE A 40 8.17 6.87 2.91
N LYS A 41 9.41 6.43 2.66
CA LYS A 41 10.25 5.80 3.68
C LYS A 41 10.59 6.75 4.83
N ALA A 42 10.91 8.01 4.53
CA ALA A 42 11.21 9.02 5.54
C ALA A 42 9.97 9.32 6.41
N GLU A 43 8.81 9.53 5.79
CA GLU A 43 7.56 9.75 6.51
C GLU A 43 7.15 8.52 7.34
N ALA A 44 7.31 7.30 6.79
CA ALA A 44 7.03 6.08 7.52
C ALA A 44 7.93 5.91 8.74
N ALA A 45 9.21 6.31 8.66
CA ALA A 45 10.13 6.32 9.79
C ALA A 45 9.70 7.32 10.88
N GLY A 46 9.29 8.54 10.48
CA GLY A 46 8.76 9.54 11.41
C GLY A 46 7.52 9.03 12.15
N ARG A 47 6.52 8.54 11.41
CA ARG A 47 5.30 7.94 11.99
C ARG A 47 5.59 6.76 12.90
N ARG A 48 6.63 5.97 12.61
CA ARG A 48 7.06 4.87 13.48
C ARG A 48 7.60 5.38 14.81
N SER A 49 8.47 6.39 14.77
CA SER A 49 9.06 6.97 15.97
C SER A 49 8.01 7.57 16.90
N GLU A 50 7.03 8.30 16.34
CA GLU A 50 5.91 8.88 17.11
C GLU A 50 5.06 7.79 17.78
N ARG A 51 4.73 6.72 17.05
CA ARG A 51 3.98 5.58 17.61
C ARG A 51 4.73 4.88 18.73
N GLU A 52 6.02 4.63 18.55
CA GLU A 52 6.85 3.99 19.58
C GLU A 52 6.89 4.85 20.85
N GLU A 53 7.00 6.16 20.70
CA GLU A 53 7.04 7.11 21.82
C GLU A 53 5.67 7.19 22.52
N ALA A 54 4.55 7.20 21.78
CA ALA A 54 3.21 7.08 22.35
C ALA A 54 3.01 5.75 23.10
N ASN A 55 3.54 4.65 22.55
CA ASN A 55 3.49 3.35 23.21
C ASN A 55 4.31 3.34 24.51
N ARG A 56 5.49 3.95 24.54
CA ARG A 56 6.32 4.06 25.76
C ARG A 56 5.60 4.84 26.86
N ARG A 57 4.91 5.93 26.50
CA ARG A 57 4.09 6.71 27.45
C ARG A 57 2.84 5.98 27.91
N GLY A 58 2.38 4.99 27.14
CA GLY A 58 1.17 4.22 27.43
C GLY A 58 -0.10 4.84 26.89
N ASP A 59 0.01 5.78 25.94
CA ASP A 59 -1.14 6.46 25.31
C ASP A 59 -2.10 5.46 24.62
N ASN A 60 -1.57 4.31 24.20
CA ASN A 60 -2.30 3.22 23.55
C ASN A 60 -2.67 2.07 24.51
N GLY A 61 -2.59 2.34 25.81
CA GLY A 61 -2.95 1.39 26.86
C GLY A 61 -1.79 0.54 27.41
N PRO A 62 -2.02 -0.11 28.56
CA PRO A 62 -0.95 -0.72 29.34
C PRO A 62 -0.38 -2.01 28.72
N ASP A 63 -1.18 -2.74 27.93
CA ASP A 63 -0.68 -3.93 27.22
C ASP A 63 0.24 -3.54 26.05
N VAL A 64 -0.10 -2.49 25.31
CA VAL A 64 0.74 -1.92 24.24
C VAL A 64 2.05 -1.38 24.81
N GLN A 65 1.99 -0.67 25.94
CA GLN A 65 3.19 -0.20 26.65
C GLN A 65 4.10 -1.35 27.06
N ARG A 66 3.52 -2.42 27.63
CA ARG A 66 4.29 -3.62 28.03
C ARG A 66 4.93 -4.32 26.83
N VAL A 67 4.24 -4.41 25.69
CA VAL A 67 4.85 -4.91 24.45
C VAL A 67 5.99 -3.99 24.00
N GLN A 68 5.82 -2.67 23.99
CA GLN A 68 6.88 -1.74 23.60
C GLN A 68 8.12 -1.85 24.48
N GLN A 69 7.96 -1.98 25.80
CA GLN A 69 9.08 -2.20 26.71
C GLN A 69 9.82 -3.52 26.44
N ARG A 70 9.12 -4.56 25.97
CA ARG A 70 9.74 -5.83 25.57
C ARG A 70 10.46 -5.71 24.23
N VAL A 71 9.90 -4.97 23.28
CA VAL A 71 10.55 -4.62 22.00
C VAL A 71 11.83 -3.82 22.26
N ASP A 72 11.78 -2.81 23.13
CA ASP A 72 12.93 -1.97 23.47
C ASP A 72 14.05 -2.77 24.16
N ARG A 73 13.70 -3.83 24.91
CA ARG A 73 14.65 -4.80 25.51
C ARG A 73 15.13 -5.89 24.55
N GLY A 74 14.61 -5.95 23.32
CA GLY A 74 14.95 -6.99 22.35
C GLY A 74 14.37 -8.37 22.66
N GLU A 75 13.38 -8.46 23.55
CA GLU A 75 12.74 -9.72 23.96
C GLU A 75 11.69 -10.20 22.95
N THR A 76 11.21 -9.31 22.07
CA THR A 76 10.23 -9.59 21.02
C THR A 76 10.32 -8.53 19.92
N THR A 77 9.52 -8.66 18.86
CA THR A 77 9.33 -7.65 17.82
C THR A 77 7.85 -7.40 17.59
N TRP A 78 7.49 -6.22 17.09
CA TRP A 78 6.12 -5.94 16.63
C TRP A 78 5.65 -6.92 15.55
N GLU A 79 6.57 -7.46 14.75
CA GLU A 79 6.29 -8.50 13.77
C GLU A 79 5.89 -9.83 14.42
N ALA A 80 6.67 -10.31 15.41
CA ALA A 80 6.35 -11.51 16.18
C ALA A 80 5.04 -11.38 16.98
N VAL A 81 4.74 -10.17 17.47
CA VAL A 81 3.45 -9.88 18.12
C VAL A 81 2.30 -10.02 17.13
N ARG A 82 2.46 -9.48 15.91
CA ARG A 82 1.45 -9.48 14.84
C ARG A 82 1.18 -10.87 14.28
N ASP A 83 2.24 -11.60 13.93
CA ASP A 83 2.12 -12.93 13.32
C ASP A 83 1.75 -14.04 14.31
N GLY A 84 1.80 -13.74 15.61
CA GLY A 84 1.42 -14.66 16.67
C GLY A 84 2.57 -15.45 17.27
N SER A 85 3.80 -15.30 16.77
CA SER A 85 4.98 -16.01 17.29
C SER A 85 5.33 -15.61 18.73
N ASP A 86 4.87 -14.44 19.19
CA ASP A 86 4.99 -14.01 20.58
C ASP A 86 3.71 -14.31 21.39
N ASP A 87 3.82 -15.32 22.24
CA ASP A 87 2.76 -15.86 23.10
C ASP A 87 2.67 -15.19 24.47
N HIS A 88 3.47 -14.15 24.73
CA HIS A 88 3.37 -13.44 25.99
C HIS A 88 1.95 -12.86 26.20
N PRO A 89 1.38 -12.88 27.42
CA PRO A 89 0.01 -12.43 27.67
C PRO A 89 -0.30 -11.01 27.20
N SER A 90 0.67 -10.08 27.24
CA SER A 90 0.49 -8.73 26.70
C SER A 90 0.32 -8.72 25.18
N SER A 91 1.06 -9.58 24.46
CA SER A 91 1.03 -9.67 23.00
C SER A 91 -0.30 -10.27 22.52
N ILE A 92 -0.78 -11.30 23.22
CA ILE A 92 -2.12 -11.86 23.00
C ILE A 92 -3.20 -10.79 23.19
N ARG A 93 -3.15 -10.04 24.30
CA ARG A 93 -4.15 -8.98 24.57
C ARG A 93 -4.09 -7.84 23.55
N VAL A 94 -2.90 -7.44 23.09
CA VAL A 94 -2.77 -6.47 22.01
C VAL A 94 -3.40 -6.98 20.72
N ARG A 95 -3.17 -8.25 20.33
CA ARG A 95 -3.83 -8.83 19.16
C ARG A 95 -5.35 -8.84 19.32
N GLN A 96 -5.86 -9.29 20.46
CA GLN A 96 -7.30 -9.30 20.75
C GLN A 96 -7.92 -7.91 20.67
N MET A 97 -7.25 -6.89 21.22
CA MET A 97 -7.67 -5.50 21.14
C MET A 97 -7.73 -5.02 19.68
N ILE A 98 -6.71 -5.32 18.87
CA ILE A 98 -6.68 -4.95 17.45
C ILE A 98 -7.83 -5.64 16.70
N THR A 99 -8.03 -6.95 16.90
CA THR A 99 -9.13 -7.70 16.30
C THR A 99 -10.49 -7.09 16.66
N ALA A 100 -10.73 -6.83 17.94
CA ALA A 100 -11.98 -6.23 18.39
C ALA A 100 -12.22 -4.84 17.77
N ASN A 101 -11.18 -4.01 17.66
CA ASN A 101 -11.30 -2.69 17.03
C ASN A 101 -11.59 -2.80 15.52
N LEU A 102 -10.99 -3.76 14.83
CA LEU A 102 -11.25 -4.01 13.41
C LEU A 102 -12.67 -4.54 13.18
N ASP A 103 -13.15 -5.43 14.05
CA ASP A 103 -14.52 -5.95 13.99
C ASP A 103 -15.53 -4.82 14.21
N GLN A 104 -15.30 -3.96 15.20
CA GLN A 104 -16.13 -2.77 15.44
C GLN A 104 -16.12 -1.80 14.26
N LEU A 105 -14.96 -1.56 13.65
CA LEU A 105 -14.86 -0.71 12.47
C LEU A 105 -15.61 -1.31 11.28
N SER A 106 -15.46 -2.62 11.05
CA SER A 106 -16.18 -3.35 10.00
C SER A 106 -17.69 -3.25 10.19
N GLU A 107 -18.18 -3.44 11.41
CA GLU A 107 -19.60 -3.26 11.73
C GLU A 107 -20.09 -1.83 11.53
N ALA A 108 -19.27 -0.83 11.89
CA ALA A 108 -19.62 0.58 11.70
C ALA A 108 -19.71 0.90 10.19
N MET A 109 -18.75 0.45 9.39
CA MET A 109 -18.75 0.64 7.94
C MET A 109 -19.92 -0.08 7.27
N ALA A 110 -20.29 -1.28 7.71
CA ALA A 110 -21.43 -2.03 7.17
C ALA A 110 -22.78 -1.34 7.41
N ARG A 111 -22.84 -0.42 8.38
CA ARG A 111 -24.05 0.36 8.71
C ARG A 111 -23.97 1.81 8.20
N ASP A 112 -22.84 2.21 7.63
CA ASP A 112 -22.64 3.56 7.12
C ASP A 112 -23.41 3.76 5.80
N PRO A 113 -24.37 4.70 5.74
CA PRO A 113 -25.15 4.96 4.53
C PRO A 113 -24.28 5.31 3.31
N GLU A 114 -23.17 6.04 3.49
CA GLU A 114 -22.29 6.44 2.39
C GLU A 114 -21.55 5.21 1.82
N VAL A 115 -21.05 4.35 2.70
CA VAL A 115 -20.39 3.08 2.30
C VAL A 115 -21.38 2.16 1.59
N LEU A 116 -22.62 2.07 2.09
CA LEU A 116 -23.67 1.26 1.48
C LEU A 116 -24.11 1.79 0.10
N GLU A 117 -24.17 3.10 -0.08
CA GLU A 117 -24.45 3.73 -1.38
C GLU A 117 -23.31 3.43 -2.37
N GLN A 118 -22.06 3.63 -1.96
CA GLN A 118 -20.88 3.30 -2.77
C GLN A 118 -20.83 1.81 -3.15
N GLN A 119 -21.17 0.90 -2.22
CA GLN A 119 -21.21 -0.52 -2.49
C GLN A 119 -22.26 -0.86 -3.55
N ARG A 120 -23.46 -0.27 -3.48
CA ARG A 120 -24.52 -0.46 -4.49
C ARG A 120 -24.10 0.04 -5.86
N ASP A 121 -23.43 1.19 -5.92
CA ASP A 121 -22.91 1.75 -7.17
C ASP A 121 -21.85 0.84 -7.81
N LEU A 122 -20.97 0.26 -6.99
CA LEU A 122 -19.97 -0.71 -7.45
C LEU A 122 -20.62 -2.00 -7.94
N ASP A 123 -21.61 -2.53 -7.22
CA ASP A 123 -22.34 -3.74 -7.60
C ASP A 123 -23.08 -3.52 -8.92
N ALA A 124 -23.76 -2.38 -9.10
CA ALA A 124 -24.43 -2.03 -10.34
C ALA A 124 -23.46 -1.94 -11.55
N ARG A 125 -22.27 -1.36 -11.33
CA ARG A 125 -21.21 -1.31 -12.36
C ARG A 125 -20.65 -2.69 -12.69
N ASN A 126 -20.47 -3.55 -11.69
CA ASN A 126 -20.00 -4.93 -11.90
C ASN A 126 -21.03 -5.74 -12.70
N GLU A 127 -22.32 -5.61 -12.39
CA GLU A 127 -23.39 -6.25 -13.16
C GLU A 127 -23.46 -5.75 -14.61
N GLU A 128 -23.18 -4.46 -14.85
CA GLU A 128 -23.08 -3.89 -16.19
C GLU A 128 -21.90 -4.49 -16.96
N ILE A 129 -20.73 -4.59 -16.32
CA ILE A 129 -19.54 -5.25 -16.90
C ILE A 129 -19.85 -6.71 -17.24
N ASP A 130 -20.48 -7.47 -16.34
CA ASP A 130 -20.80 -8.87 -16.56
C ASP A 130 -21.83 -9.05 -17.69
N ARG A 131 -22.81 -8.15 -17.80
CA ARG A 131 -23.75 -8.11 -18.93
C ARG A 131 -23.04 -7.82 -20.25
N LEU A 132 -22.06 -6.91 -20.26
CA LEU A 132 -21.27 -6.58 -21.44
C LEU A 132 -20.30 -7.71 -21.84
N ARG A 133 -19.88 -8.55 -20.88
CA ARG A 133 -18.91 -9.63 -21.12
C ARG A 133 -19.52 -10.86 -21.81
N GLY A 134 -20.83 -11.08 -21.72
CA GLY A 134 -21.55 -12.15 -22.41
C GLY A 134 -21.11 -13.59 -22.06
N PRO A 135 -21.87 -14.63 -22.45
CA PRO A 135 -21.61 -16.02 -22.04
C PRO A 135 -20.45 -16.73 -22.77
N GLU A 136 -19.72 -16.08 -23.68
CA GLU A 136 -18.69 -16.72 -24.52
C GLU A 136 -17.27 -16.77 -23.89
N GLY A 137 -17.14 -16.47 -22.60
CA GLY A 137 -15.86 -16.35 -21.91
C GLY A 137 -15.53 -17.44 -20.88
N ARG A 138 -16.00 -18.69 -21.07
CA ARG A 138 -15.60 -19.85 -20.26
C ARG A 138 -15.09 -20.99 -21.12
#